data_AF-A0A2V7JSS4-F1
#
_entry.id   AF-A0A2V7JSS4-F1
#
_cell.length_a   1.000
_cell.length_b   1.000
_cell.length_c   1.000
_cell.angle_alpha   90.00
_cell.angle_beta   90.00
_cell.angle_gamma   90.00
#
_symmetry.space_group_name_H-M   'P 1'
#
loop_
_entity.id
_entity.type
_entity.pdbx_description
1 polymer ?
#
loop_
_entity_poly.entity_id
_entity_poly.type
_entity_poly.pdbx_seq_one_letter_code
_entity_poly.pdbx_strand_id
1 'polypeptide(L)' 'MPGMSGREVALLLEPSHPEMRVLYLSGYPDASIVHQGLLEPGLAFLQKPFGPDVLAAKVRDVLDRS' A
#
# COMPACT_ATOMS: atom_id res chain seq x y z
N MET A 1 -5.24 11.23 4.51
CA MET A 1 -5.58 12.36 5.44
C MET A 1 -6.42 13.36 4.67
N PRO A 2 -7.23 14.23 5.30
CA PRO A 2 -7.86 15.32 4.55
C PRO A 2 -6.77 16.09 3.78
N GLY A 3 -6.84 16.09 2.45
CA GLY A 3 -5.87 16.76 1.58
C GLY A 3 -4.58 15.99 1.21
N MET A 4 -4.38 14.73 1.64
CA MET A 4 -3.23 13.91 1.22
C MET A 4 -3.61 12.45 0.94
N SER A 5 -3.09 11.95 -0.18
CA SER A 5 -3.16 10.54 -0.59
C SER A 5 -2.25 9.66 0.27
N GLY A 6 -2.53 8.35 0.31
CA GLY A 6 -1.67 7.40 1.02
C GLY A 6 -0.24 7.33 0.47
N ARG A 7 -0.05 7.61 -0.82
CA ARG A 7 1.27 7.63 -1.48
C ARG A 7 2.10 8.82 -1.02
N GLU A 8 1.50 10.00 -0.92
CA GLU A 8 2.20 11.18 -0.40
C GLU A 8 2.66 10.98 1.04
N VAL A 9 1.84 10.34 1.87
CA VAL A 9 2.22 10.00 3.25
C VAL A 9 3.39 9.02 3.28
N ALA A 10 3.38 7.98 2.44
CA ALA A 10 4.48 7.02 2.37
C ALA A 10 5.81 7.68 1.96
N LEU A 11 5.78 8.52 0.91
CA LEU A 11 6.95 9.26 0.43
C LEU A 11 7.51 10.23 1.47
N LEU A 12 6.64 10.86 2.29
CA LEU A 12 7.07 11.75 3.36
C LEU A 12 7.77 11.01 4.52
N LEU A 13 7.42 9.74 4.74
CA LEU A 13 7.96 8.92 5.84
C LEU A 13 9.18 8.07 5.44
N GLU A 14 9.38 7.84 4.14
CA GLU A 14 10.50 7.05 3.62
C GLU A 14 11.88 7.54 4.10
N PRO A 15 12.20 8.85 4.11
CA PRO A 15 13.52 9.31 4.55
C PRO A 15 13.79 9.06 6.04
N SER A 16 12.76 9.05 6.89
CA SER A 16 12.90 8.79 8.33
C SER A 16 12.73 7.32 8.70
N HIS A 17 12.15 6.51 7.80
CA HIS A 17 11.89 5.09 8.02
C HIS A 17 12.21 4.26 6.77
N PRO A 18 13.50 4.11 6.41
CA PRO A 18 13.90 3.40 5.20
C PRO A 18 13.54 1.90 5.19
N GLU A 19 13.33 1.30 6.37
CA GLU A 19 12.93 -0.11 6.50
C GLU A 19 11.40 -0.30 6.54
N MET A 20 10.62 0.80 6.51
CA MET A 20 9.17 0.74 6.59
C MET A 20 8.59 0.05 5.36
N ARG A 21 7.72 -0.92 5.59
CA ARG A 21 6.92 -1.55 4.54
C ARG A 21 5.55 -0.89 4.45
N VAL A 22 5.08 -0.67 3.21
CA VAL A 22 3.84 0.05 2.94
C VAL A 22 2.84 -0.86 2.24
N LEU A 23 1.65 -1.03 2.85
CA LEU A 23 0.51 -1.72 2.27
C LEU A 23 -0.61 -0.72 1.93
N TYR A 24 -0.90 -0.56 0.65
CA TYR A 24 -1.95 0.34 0.16
C TYR A 24 -3.33 -0.31 0.15
N LEU A 25 -4.36 0.41 0.62
CA LEU A 25 -5.74 -0.09 0.73
C LEU A 25 -6.72 0.76 -0.09
N SER A 26 -7.28 0.25 -1.20
CA SER A 26 -8.29 0.98 -2.00
C SER A 26 -9.59 0.19 -2.19
N GLY A 27 -10.73 0.90 -2.16
CA GLY A 27 -12.09 0.31 -2.32
C GLY A 27 -12.80 0.69 -3.60
N TYR A 28 -12.17 1.53 -4.42
CA TYR A 28 -12.58 1.78 -5.78
C TYR A 28 -11.33 1.62 -6.64
N PRO A 29 -11.31 0.69 -7.61
CA PRO A 29 -10.31 0.70 -8.65
C PRO A 29 -10.66 1.87 -9.56
N ASP A 30 -10.43 3.09 -9.09
CA ASP A 30 -10.24 4.17 -10.03
C ASP A 30 -8.99 3.76 -10.81
N ALA A 31 -9.21 3.34 -12.06
CA ALA A 31 -8.18 2.79 -12.94
C ALA A 31 -6.97 3.72 -13.04
N SER A 32 -7.15 5.00 -12.70
CA SER A 32 -6.15 6.04 -12.52
C SER A 32 -5.07 5.72 -11.47
N ILE A 33 -5.38 5.06 -10.35
CA ILE A 33 -4.37 4.63 -9.34
C ILE A 33 -3.61 3.39 -9.83
N VAL A 34 -4.29 2.49 -10.54
CA VAL A 34 -3.69 1.25 -11.07
C VAL A 34 -2.75 1.55 -12.26
N HIS A 35 -3.09 2.53 -13.11
CA HIS A 35 -2.30 2.86 -14.29
C HIS A 35 -1.13 3.82 -14.05
N GLN A 36 -1.15 4.66 -13.01
CA GLN A 36 -0.12 5.70 -12.81
C GLN A 36 1.05 5.31 -11.88
N GLY A 37 1.13 4.08 -11.37
CA GLY A 37 2.31 3.70 -10.57
C GLY A 37 2.27 2.38 -9.79
N LEU A 38 1.23 1.55 -9.94
CA LEU A 38 1.15 0.25 -9.24
C LEU A 38 1.94 -0.90 -9.90
N LEU A 39 2.64 -0.60 -11.00
CA LEU A 39 3.54 -1.54 -11.67
C LEU A 39 5.01 -1.36 -11.26
N GLU A 40 5.29 -0.56 -10.22
CA GLU A 40 6.60 -0.58 -9.58
C GLU A 40 6.77 -1.95 -8.90
N PRO A 41 7.75 -2.77 -9.31
CA PRO A 41 7.98 -4.08 -8.71
C PRO A 41 8.31 -3.91 -7.22
N GLY A 42 7.34 -4.24 -6.36
CA GLY A 42 7.48 -4.14 -4.89
C GLY A 42 6.31 -3.47 -4.18
N LEU A 43 5.38 -2.81 -4.90
CA LEU A 43 4.27 -2.13 -4.24
C LEU A 43 3.23 -3.13 -3.70
N ALA A 44 3.03 -3.16 -2.38
CA ALA A 44 2.03 -4.01 -1.77
C ALA A 44 0.65 -3.36 -1.74
N PHE A 45 -0.37 -4.08 -2.22
CA PHE A 45 -1.74 -3.58 -2.34
C PHE A 45 -2.76 -4.59 -1.84
N LEU A 46 -3.85 -4.09 -1.24
CA LEU A 46 -5.00 -4.87 -0.84
C LEU A 46 -6.30 -4.13 -1.19
N GLN A 47 -7.15 -4.79 -1.98
CA GLN A 47 -8.43 -4.26 -2.42
C GLN A 47 -9.51 -4.44 -1.33
N LYS A 48 -10.28 -3.39 -1.06
CA LYS A 48 -11.49 -3.44 -0.23
C LYS A 48 -12.70 -3.87 -1.08
N PRO A 49 -13.68 -4.60 -0.50
CA PRO A 49 -13.71 -5.08 0.88
C PRO A 49 -12.81 -6.31 1.09
N PHE A 50 -12.27 -6.45 2.30
CA PHE A 50 -11.47 -7.61 2.71
C PHE A 50 -11.83 -8.03 4.14
N GLY A 51 -11.64 -9.32 4.44
CA GLY A 51 -11.78 -9.87 5.79
C GLY A 51 -10.50 -9.68 6.64
N PRO A 52 -10.59 -9.87 7.97
CA PRO A 52 -9.43 -9.77 8.86
C PRO A 52 -8.32 -10.78 8.55
N ASP A 53 -8.69 -11.97 8.13
CA ASP A 53 -7.80 -13.06 7.69
C ASP A 53 -6.98 -12.66 6.46
N VAL A 54 -7.65 -12.05 5.47
CA VAL A 54 -7.00 -11.55 4.26
C VAL A 54 -6.02 -10.42 4.59
N LEU A 55 -6.40 -9.50 5.49
CA LEU A 55 -5.51 -8.44 5.96
C LEU A 55 -4.28 -9.03 6.66
N ALA A 56 -4.48 -9.96 7.61
CA ALA A 56 -3.38 -10.56 8.36
C ALA A 56 -2.40 -11.31 7.45
N ALA A 57 -2.91 -12.09 6.49
CA ALA A 57 -2.10 -12.78 5.51
C ALA A 57 -1.28 -11.79 4.65
N LYS A 58 -1.91 -10.70 4.22
CA LYS A 58 -1.23 -9.70 3.39
C LYS A 58 -0.16 -8.93 4.15
N VAL A 59 -0.42 -8.57 5.40
CA VAL A 59 0.58 -7.93 6.27
C VAL A 59 1.78 -8.86 6.47
N ARG A 60 1.56 -10.15 6.71
CA ARG A 60 2.64 -11.14 6.82
C ARG A 60 3.48 -11.23 5.54
N ASP A 61 2.83 -11.35 4.37
CA ASP A 61 3.50 -11.35 3.05
C ASP A 61 4.38 -10.11 2.84
N VAL A 62 3.93 -8.94 3.28
CA VAL A 62 4.67 -7.68 3.13
C VAL A 62 5.90 -7.60 4.04
N LEU A 63 5.79 -8.13 5.26
CA LEU A 63 6.87 -8.15 6.24
C LEU A 63 7.93 -9.22 5.94
N ASP A 64 7.53 -10.34 5.33
CA ASP A 64 8.43 -11.47 5.09
C ASP A 64 9.28 -11.32 3.81
N ARG A 65 8.91 -10.44 2.89
CA ARG A 65 9.70 -10.13 1.68
C ARG A 65 11.01 -9.45 2.10
N SER A 66 12.12 -10.17 2.21
CA SER A 66 13.43 -9.60 2.54
C SER A 66 13.97 -8.74 1.40
#